data_AF-A0A9P1HX43-F1
#
_entry.id   AF-A0A9P1HX43-F1
#
_cell.length_a   1.000
_cell.length_b   1.000
_cell.length_c   1.000
_cell.angle_alpha   90.00
_cell.angle_beta   90.00
_cell.angle_gamma   90.00
#
_symmetry.space_group_name_H-M   'P 1'
#
loop_
_entity.id
_entity.type
_entity.pdbx_description
1 polymer ?
#
loop_
_entity_poly.entity_id
_entity_poly.type
_entity_poly.pdbx_seq_one_letter_code
_entity_poly.pdbx_strand_id
1 'polypeptide(L)'
;MFFILLLLTVSQVFARYYCGLDPYTNTAMEFHILHDCKPLTANHGKCCIDHGQCYAKRTKVEECDNDYCACLLKIESTGLCKFHADNFCNHVKAWGHNFYPIFTDPKWGIN
;
A
#
# COMPACT_ATOMS: atom_id res chain seq x y z
N MET A 1 -6.73 -14.93 25.62
CA MET A 1 -7.43 -13.82 24.93
C MET A 1 -6.49 -12.66 24.60
N PHE A 2 -5.84 -11.99 25.57
CA PHE A 2 -4.95 -10.84 25.29
C PHE A 2 -3.93 -11.06 24.15
N PHE A 3 -3.19 -12.17 24.15
CA PHE A 3 -2.24 -12.51 23.08
C PHE A 3 -2.88 -12.60 21.68
N ILE A 4 -4.11 -13.10 21.56
CA ILE A 4 -4.81 -13.23 20.27
C ILE A 4 -5.22 -11.84 19.76
N LEU A 5 -5.73 -10.98 20.64
CA LEU A 5 -6.06 -9.59 20.31
C LEU A 5 -4.81 -8.81 19.85
N LEU A 6 -3.66 -9.03 20.52
CA LEU A 6 -2.39 -8.40 20.16
C LEU A 6 -1.88 -8.87 18.78
N LEU A 7 -1.99 -10.16 18.46
CA LEU A 7 -1.59 -10.69 17.15
C LEU A 7 -2.46 -10.15 16.01
N LEU A 8 -3.77 -9.99 16.26
CA LEU A 8 -4.70 -9.44 15.27
C LEU A 8 -4.41 -7.97 14.96
N THR A 9 -4.19 -7.12 15.98
CA THR A 9 -3.89 -5.70 15.77
C THR A 9 -2.55 -5.49 15.07
N VAL A 10 -1.50 -6.24 15.44
CA VAL A 10 -0.19 -6.20 14.78
C VAL A 10 -0.30 -6.59 13.30
N SER A 11 -1.09 -7.61 12.96
CA SER A 11 -1.29 -8.06 11.58
C SER A 11 -1.93 -6.97 10.69
N GLN A 12 -2.93 -6.23 11.22
CA GLN A 12 -3.55 -5.11 10.51
C GLN A 12 -2.61 -3.92 10.33
N VAL A 13 -1.72 -3.69 11.30
CA VAL A 13 -0.71 -2.64 11.25
C VAL A 13 0.32 -2.93 10.14
N PHE A 14 0.82 -4.17 10.03
CA PHE A 14 1.70 -4.56 8.91
C PHE A 14 1.00 -4.47 7.55
N ALA A 15 -0.25 -4.92 7.44
CA ALA A 15 -1.03 -4.81 6.20
C ALA A 15 -1.06 -3.37 5.64
N ARG A 16 -1.27 -2.40 6.54
CA ARG A 16 -1.29 -0.96 6.22
C ARG A 16 0.04 -0.37 5.78
N TYR A 17 1.18 -0.97 6.11
CA TYR A 17 2.49 -0.45 5.69
C TYR A 17 2.87 -0.87 4.27
N TYR A 18 2.33 -1.98 3.75
CA TYR A 18 2.76 -2.49 2.44
C TYR A 18 2.41 -1.58 1.26
N CYS A 19 1.37 -0.75 1.35
CA CYS A 19 1.04 0.21 0.27
C CYS A 19 2.16 1.21 -0.05
N GLY A 20 3.13 1.41 0.86
CA GLY A 20 4.35 2.18 0.60
C GLY A 20 4.31 3.65 1.02
N LEU A 21 3.23 4.13 1.63
CA LEU A 21 3.10 5.49 2.21
C LEU A 21 3.03 5.44 3.75
N ASP A 22 2.84 6.60 4.38
CA ASP A 22 2.62 6.69 5.82
C ASP A 22 1.24 6.15 6.26
N PRO A 23 1.05 5.84 7.56
CA PRO A 23 -0.21 5.29 8.08
C PRO A 23 -1.45 6.14 7.82
N TYR A 24 -1.36 7.47 7.86
CA TYR A 24 -2.53 8.34 7.71
C TYR A 24 -2.98 8.34 6.26
N THR A 25 -2.04 8.52 5.32
CA THR A 25 -2.32 8.47 3.89
C THR A 25 -2.85 7.08 3.49
N ASN A 26 -2.20 5.98 3.88
CA ASN A 26 -2.70 4.64 3.58
C ASN A 26 -4.11 4.40 4.17
N THR A 27 -4.39 4.86 5.40
CA THR A 27 -5.73 4.71 6.00
C THR A 27 -6.79 5.49 5.22
N ALA A 28 -6.49 6.68 4.70
CA ALA A 28 -7.40 7.43 3.85
C ALA A 28 -7.66 6.70 2.51
N MET A 29 -6.62 6.14 1.90
CA MET A 29 -6.74 5.34 0.67
C MET A 29 -7.58 4.07 0.88
N GLU A 30 -7.31 3.31 1.96
CA GLU A 30 -8.10 2.15 2.38
C GLU A 30 -9.58 2.51 2.58
N PHE A 31 -9.87 3.66 3.20
CA PHE A 31 -11.23 4.14 3.44
C PHE A 31 -11.97 4.41 2.12
N HIS A 32 -11.36 5.14 1.18
CA HIS A 32 -11.95 5.41 -0.13
C HIS A 32 -12.26 4.12 -0.89
N ILE A 33 -11.34 3.14 -0.90
CA ILE A 33 -11.60 1.86 -1.56
C ILE A 33 -12.66 1.03 -0.85
N LEU A 34 -12.72 1.02 0.48
CA LEU A 34 -13.73 0.28 1.24
C LEU A 34 -15.16 0.80 1.01
N HIS A 35 -15.31 2.11 0.82
CA HIS A 35 -16.61 2.76 0.64
C HIS A 35 -17.03 2.90 -0.82
N ASP A 36 -16.17 3.46 -1.67
CA ASP A 36 -16.51 3.80 -3.06
C ASP A 36 -16.30 2.61 -4.01
N CYS A 37 -15.38 1.70 -3.66
CA CYS A 37 -14.87 0.64 -4.55
C CYS A 37 -14.87 -0.75 -3.88
N LYS A 38 -15.81 -0.98 -2.96
CA LYS A 38 -15.88 -2.18 -2.10
C LYS A 38 -15.65 -3.54 -2.79
N PRO A 39 -16.12 -3.81 -4.02
CA PRO A 39 -15.83 -5.08 -4.71
C PRO A 39 -14.33 -5.30 -5.03
N LEU A 40 -13.54 -4.23 -5.04
CA LEU A 40 -12.13 -4.21 -5.46
C LEU A 40 -11.16 -4.20 -4.27
N THR A 41 -11.64 -4.02 -3.03
CA THR A 41 -10.78 -3.90 -1.83
C THR A 41 -9.77 -5.04 -1.67
N ALA A 42 -10.15 -6.28 -1.95
CA ALA A 42 -9.24 -7.43 -1.88
C ALA A 42 -8.14 -7.37 -2.97
N ASN A 43 -8.49 -6.91 -4.17
CA ASN A 43 -7.55 -6.77 -5.29
C ASN A 43 -6.59 -5.59 -5.05
N HIS A 44 -7.10 -4.46 -4.56
CA HIS A 44 -6.31 -3.31 -4.15
C HIS A 44 -5.30 -3.70 -3.05
N GLY A 45 -5.76 -4.41 -2.01
CA GLY A 45 -4.91 -4.94 -0.95
C GLY A 45 -3.80 -5.85 -1.49
N LYS A 46 -4.07 -6.66 -2.52
CA LYS A 46 -3.03 -7.43 -3.21
C LYS A 46 -2.01 -6.52 -3.91
N CYS A 47 -2.44 -5.50 -4.66
CA CYS A 47 -1.52 -4.55 -5.28
C CYS A 47 -0.61 -3.87 -4.23
N CYS A 48 -1.16 -3.48 -3.07
CA CYS A 48 -0.36 -2.96 -1.97
C CYS A 48 0.65 -3.98 -1.41
N ILE A 49 0.24 -5.22 -1.14
CA ILE A 49 1.16 -6.26 -0.62
C ILE A 49 2.29 -6.52 -1.61
N ASP A 50 1.99 -6.64 -2.91
CA ASP A 50 2.99 -6.85 -3.95
C ASP A 50 3.94 -5.64 -4.07
N HIS A 51 3.43 -4.41 -3.94
CA HIS A 51 4.23 -3.18 -3.92
C HIS A 51 5.21 -3.15 -2.74
N GLY A 52 4.72 -3.39 -1.53
CA GLY A 52 5.52 -3.47 -0.30
C GLY A 52 6.55 -4.63 -0.30
N GLN A 53 6.36 -5.62 -1.16
CA GLN A 53 7.32 -6.71 -1.42
C GLN A 53 8.26 -6.47 -2.62
N CYS A 54 8.03 -5.46 -3.44
CA CYS A 54 9.02 -4.95 -4.42
C CYS A 54 9.99 -3.99 -3.71
N TYR A 55 9.41 -3.18 -2.84
CA TYR A 55 10.02 -2.75 -1.59
C TYR A 55 10.54 -3.95 -0.77
N ALA A 56 11.50 -3.72 0.13
CA ALA A 56 12.24 -4.71 0.94
C ALA A 56 13.16 -5.65 0.13
N LYS A 57 12.79 -6.04 -1.10
CA LYS A 57 13.72 -6.65 -2.07
C LYS A 57 14.76 -5.69 -2.62
N ARG A 58 14.63 -4.38 -2.35
CA ARG A 58 15.54 -3.32 -2.82
C ARG A 58 15.64 -3.21 -4.35
N THR A 59 14.54 -3.53 -5.02
CA THR A 59 14.27 -3.10 -6.40
C THR A 59 14.25 -1.56 -6.47
N LYS A 60 14.40 -0.99 -7.68
CA LYS A 60 14.29 0.46 -7.88
C LYS A 60 12.89 0.94 -7.50
N VAL A 61 12.81 2.03 -6.73
CA VAL A 61 11.52 2.57 -6.26
C VAL A 61 10.56 2.86 -7.42
N GLU A 62 11.04 3.52 -8.47
CA GLU A 62 10.26 3.83 -9.67
C GLU A 62 9.68 2.59 -10.38
N GLU A 63 10.40 1.46 -10.35
CA GLU A 63 9.95 0.19 -10.93
C GLU A 63 8.78 -0.38 -10.10
N CYS A 64 8.91 -0.38 -8.78
CA CYS A 64 7.85 -0.77 -7.85
C CYS A 64 6.61 0.13 -7.95
N ASP A 65 6.80 1.45 -8.00
CA ASP A 65 5.71 2.42 -8.15
C ASP A 65 4.96 2.20 -9.47
N ASN A 66 5.69 1.95 -10.58
CA ASN A 66 5.10 1.68 -11.88
C ASN A 66 4.32 0.37 -11.92
N ASP A 67 4.84 -0.71 -11.31
CA ASP A 67 4.15 -1.99 -11.18
C ASP A 67 2.86 -1.86 -10.33
N TYR A 68 2.91 -1.09 -9.23
CA TYR A 68 1.73 -0.78 -8.42
C TYR A 68 0.68 -0.01 -9.23
N CYS A 69 1.07 1.06 -9.94
CA CYS A 69 0.18 1.81 -10.82
C CYS A 69 -0.46 0.91 -11.90
N ALA A 70 0.31 0.01 -12.53
CA ALA A 70 -0.18 -0.93 -13.52
C ALA A 70 -1.15 -1.96 -12.90
N CYS A 71 -0.89 -2.42 -11.68
CA CYS A 71 -1.78 -3.29 -10.92
C CYS A 71 -3.13 -2.61 -10.65
N LEU A 72 -3.12 -1.37 -10.15
CA LEU A 72 -4.35 -0.59 -9.89
C LEU A 72 -5.15 -0.35 -11.18
N LEU A 73 -4.52 0.15 -12.25
CA LEU A 73 -5.22 0.45 -13.51
C LEU A 73 -5.88 -0.77 -14.17
N LYS A 74 -5.37 -1.97 -13.88
CA LYS A 74 -5.95 -3.24 -14.34
C LYS A 74 -7.23 -3.63 -13.57
N ILE A 75 -7.37 -3.23 -12.32
CA ILE A 75 -8.50 -3.59 -11.45
C ILE A 75 -9.54 -2.46 -11.34
N GLU A 76 -9.10 -1.21 -11.44
CA GLU A 76 -9.86 0.02 -11.27
C GLU A 76 -9.86 0.80 -12.60
N SER A 77 -10.37 0.17 -13.67
CA SER A 77 -10.17 0.67 -15.05
C SER A 77 -11.13 1.78 -15.50
N THR A 78 -12.21 2.09 -14.74
CA THR A 78 -13.22 3.10 -15.11
C THR A 78 -13.81 3.84 -13.91
N GLY A 79 -14.37 5.03 -14.16
CA GLY A 79 -15.22 5.76 -13.20
C GLY A 79 -14.48 6.28 -11.95
N LEU A 80 -15.21 6.39 -10.84
CA LEU A 80 -14.69 6.89 -9.57
C LEU A 80 -13.52 6.04 -9.04
N CYS A 81 -13.58 4.72 -9.22
CA CYS A 81 -12.50 3.84 -8.80
C CYS A 81 -11.21 4.08 -9.60
N LYS A 82 -11.31 4.36 -10.91
CA LYS A 82 -10.14 4.80 -11.68
C LYS A 82 -9.55 6.12 -11.17
N PHE A 83 -10.40 7.08 -10.77
CA PHE A 83 -9.93 8.33 -10.19
C PHE A 83 -9.16 8.08 -8.88
N HIS A 84 -9.63 7.16 -8.03
CA HIS A 84 -8.89 6.72 -6.84
C HIS A 84 -7.56 6.06 -7.23
N ALA A 85 -7.56 5.11 -8.17
CA ALA A 85 -6.36 4.47 -8.70
C ALA A 85 -5.29 5.45 -9.15
N ASP A 86 -5.68 6.46 -9.94
CA ASP A 86 -4.80 7.50 -10.46
C ASP A 86 -4.21 8.35 -9.33
N ASN A 87 -5.02 8.75 -8.34
CA ASN A 87 -4.54 9.53 -7.19
C ASN A 87 -3.56 8.75 -6.32
N PHE A 88 -3.81 7.46 -6.09
CA PHE A 88 -2.96 6.58 -5.29
C PHE A 88 -1.63 6.30 -5.98
N CYS A 89 -1.67 6.03 -7.29
CA CYS A 89 -0.48 5.95 -8.15
C CYS A 89 0.37 7.23 -8.06
N ASN A 90 -0.27 8.41 -8.12
CA ASN A 90 0.42 9.69 -7.96
C ASN A 90 1.00 9.88 -6.55
N HIS A 91 0.32 9.42 -5.50
CA HIS A 91 0.81 9.53 -4.12
C HIS A 91 2.04 8.65 -3.88
N VAL A 92 2.05 7.37 -4.30
CA VAL A 92 3.25 6.51 -4.12
C VAL A 92 4.46 7.08 -4.84
N LYS A 93 4.30 7.57 -6.08
CA LYS A 93 5.39 8.22 -6.83
C LYS A 93 5.90 9.50 -6.17
N ALA A 94 4.98 10.34 -5.67
CA ALA A 94 5.34 11.60 -5.03
C ALA A 94 5.98 11.43 -3.65
N TRP A 95 5.57 10.43 -2.87
CA TRP A 95 5.89 10.36 -1.44
C TRP A 95 6.45 9.03 -0.94
N GLY A 96 6.24 7.92 -1.64
CA GLY A 96 6.58 6.57 -1.17
C GLY A 96 8.07 6.39 -0.89
N HIS A 97 8.93 7.01 -1.71
CA HIS A 97 10.38 7.05 -1.51
C HIS A 97 10.83 7.67 -0.17
N ASN A 98 9.99 8.47 0.51
CA ASN A 98 10.32 9.06 1.81
C ASN A 98 10.08 8.07 2.97
N PHE A 99 9.12 7.17 2.81
CA PHE A 99 8.74 6.19 3.82
C PHE A 99 9.43 4.85 3.60
N TYR A 100 9.75 4.53 2.35
CA TYR A 100 10.41 3.28 1.96
C TYR A 100 11.73 2.97 2.73
N PRO A 101 12.67 3.92 2.92
CA PRO A 101 13.90 3.64 3.66
C PRO A 101 13.66 3.33 5.14
N ILE A 102 12.64 3.96 5.76
CA ILE A 102 12.33 3.80 7.20
C ILE A 102 12.01 2.33 7.52
N PHE A 103 11.34 1.62 6.62
CA PHE A 103 10.90 0.25 6.83
C PHE A 103 11.88 -0.81 6.27
N THR A 104 12.97 -0.43 5.59
CA THR A 104 13.85 -1.37 4.86
C THR A 104 15.36 -1.13 4.96
N ASP A 105 15.77 0.01 5.53
CA ASP A 105 17.14 0.24 5.99
C ASP A 105 17.39 -0.59 7.28
N PRO A 106 18.40 -1.49 7.33
CA PRO A 106 18.72 -2.27 8.53
C PRO A 106 19.07 -1.42 9.77
N LYS A 107 19.33 -0.12 9.59
CA LYS A 107 19.57 0.85 10.67
C LYS A 107 18.29 1.28 11.39
N TRP A 108 17.13 1.16 10.74
CA TRP A 108 15.82 1.61 11.25
C TRP A 108 14.75 0.53 11.21
N GLY A 109 14.95 -0.53 10.43
CA GLY A 109 14.08 -1.68 10.33
C GLY A 109 14.06 -2.51 11.61
N ILE A 110 12.86 -2.88 12.04
CA ILE A 110 12.65 -3.84 13.13
C ILE A 110 12.93 -5.24 12.57
N ASN A 111 14.02 -5.87 13.01
CA ASN A 111 14.28 -7.30 12.82
C ASN A 111 13.35 -8.15 13.69
#